data_AF-A0A8C9KD88-F1
#
_entry.id   AF-A0A8C9KD88-F1
#
_cell.length_a   1.000
_cell.length_b   1.000
_cell.length_c   1.000
_cell.angle_alpha   90.00
_cell.angle_beta   90.00
_cell.angle_gamma   90.00
#
_symmetry.space_group_name_H-M   'P 1'
#
loop_
_entity.id
_entity.type
_entity.pdbx_description
1 polymer ?
#
loop_
_entity_poly.entity_id
_entity_poly.type
_entity_poly.pdbx_seq_one_letter_code
_entity_poly.pdbx_strand_id
1 'polypeptide(L)'
;MDSYLMNHFDLATCDNCRDADDKHKLITKTEAKQEYLLKDCDLEKREPALKFIVKKNPHHSQWGDMKLYLKLQVSDKLYSC
;
A
#
# COMPACT_ATOMS: atom_id res chain seq x y z
N MET A 1 -14.72 9.44 -14.96
CA MET A 1 -13.47 8.69 -15.12
C MET A 1 -12.89 8.50 -13.74
N ASP A 2 -13.07 7.34 -13.11
CA ASP A 2 -12.51 7.05 -11.80
C ASP A 2 -11.48 5.96 -11.95
N SER A 3 -10.21 6.29 -11.73
CA SER A 3 -9.14 5.31 -11.77
C SER A 3 -8.93 4.66 -10.41
N TYR A 4 -8.63 3.37 -10.40
CA TYR A 4 -8.52 2.58 -9.17
C TYR A 4 -7.56 3.21 -8.15
N LEU A 5 -6.42 3.71 -8.64
CA LEU A 5 -5.41 4.34 -7.80
C LEU A 5 -5.85 5.70 -7.25
N MET A 6 -6.65 6.45 -8.01
CA MET A 6 -7.19 7.74 -7.56
C MET A 6 -8.16 7.54 -6.41
N ASN A 7 -9.10 6.60 -6.58
CA ASN A 7 -10.14 6.34 -5.59
C ASN A 7 -9.57 5.75 -4.28
N HIS A 8 -8.60 4.84 -4.37
CA HIS A 8 -8.03 4.18 -3.18
C HIS A 8 -6.82 4.89 -2.56
N PHE A 9 -5.98 5.52 -3.38
CA PHE A 9 -4.68 6.05 -2.96
C PHE A 9 -4.50 7.56 -3.22
N ASP A 10 -5.53 8.26 -3.71
CA ASP A 10 -5.42 9.67 -4.16
C ASP A 10 -4.41 9.90 -5.30
N LEU A 11 -4.04 8.84 -6.00
CA LEU A 11 -3.02 8.93 -7.03
C LEU A 11 -3.67 9.11 -8.40
N ALA A 12 -3.46 10.28 -9.01
CA ALA A 12 -3.98 10.67 -10.32
C ALA A 12 -3.31 9.91 -11.48
N THR A 13 -3.42 8.59 -11.47
CA THR A 13 -2.86 7.69 -12.48
C THR A 13 -3.99 6.95 -13.18
N CYS A 14 -4.01 7.03 -14.51
CA CYS A 14 -4.97 6.33 -15.34
C CYS A 14 -4.78 4.80 -15.28
N ASP A 15 -5.82 3.99 -15.50
CA ASP A 15 -5.65 2.52 -15.47
C ASP A 15 -4.72 2.00 -16.58
N ASN A 16 -4.60 2.70 -17.71
CA ASN A 16 -3.59 2.39 -18.74
C ASN A 16 -2.16 2.71 -18.28
N CYS A 17 -2.01 3.67 -17.37
CA CYS A 17 -0.75 4.15 -16.81
C CYS A 17 -0.37 3.35 -15.55
N ARG A 18 -1.29 2.50 -15.07
CA ARG A 18 -1.12 1.73 -13.84
C ARG A 18 -0.15 0.58 -14.08
N ASP A 19 1.07 0.79 -13.65
CA ASP A 19 2.07 -0.25 -13.56
C ASP A 19 1.87 -1.13 -12.31
N ALA A 20 1.13 -2.24 -12.46
CA ALA A 20 0.78 -3.12 -11.34
C ALA A 20 1.94 -4.03 -10.88
N ASP A 21 3.00 -4.15 -11.67
CA ASP A 21 4.13 -5.06 -11.41
C ASP A 21 5.29 -4.35 -10.70
N ASP A 22 5.54 -3.08 -11.02
CA ASP A 22 6.63 -2.28 -10.48
C ASP A 22 6.15 -1.22 -9.47
N LYS A 23 5.79 -0.02 -9.93
CA LYS A 23 5.57 1.14 -9.04
C LYS A 23 4.25 1.08 -8.27
N HIS A 24 3.17 0.64 -8.93
CA HIS A 24 1.84 0.58 -8.33
C HIS A 24 1.50 -0.82 -7.81
N LYS A 25 2.52 -1.65 -7.57
CA LYS A 25 2.36 -2.94 -6.92
C LYS A 25 1.79 -2.75 -5.51
N LEU A 26 0.82 -3.58 -5.18
CA LEU A 26 0.25 -3.63 -3.84
C LEU A 26 1.03 -4.64 -3.01
N ILE A 27 1.58 -4.19 -1.89
CA ILE A 27 2.36 -5.02 -0.97
C ILE A 27 1.64 -5.11 0.38
N THR A 28 1.76 -6.25 1.05
CA THR A 28 1.16 -6.41 2.39
C THR A 28 1.94 -5.65 3.45
N LYS A 29 1.32 -5.41 4.62
CA LYS A 29 2.04 -4.86 5.79
C LYS A 29 3.32 -5.65 6.10
N THR A 30 3.27 -6.97 5.99
CA THR A 30 4.41 -7.85 6.28
C THR A 30 5.52 -7.69 5.24
N GLU A 31 5.17 -7.65 3.95
CA GLU A 31 6.15 -7.40 2.88
C GLU A 31 6.78 -6.02 2.99
N ALA A 32 6.00 -4.98 3.27
CA ALA A 32 6.54 -3.63 3.47
C ALA A 32 7.60 -3.60 4.59
N LYS A 33 7.38 -4.32 5.70
CA LYS A 33 8.36 -4.42 6.78
C LYS A 33 9.59 -5.24 6.39
N GLN A 34 9.42 -6.31 5.61
CA GLN A 34 10.53 -7.18 5.23
C GLN A 34 11.40 -6.56 4.14
N GLU A 35 10.79 -5.99 3.09
CA GLU A 35 11.50 -5.40 1.96
C GLU A 35 12.08 -4.02 2.31
N TYR A 36 11.34 -3.19 3.04
CA TYR A 36 11.76 -1.81 3.36
C TYR A 36 12.27 -1.64 4.79
N LEU A 37 12.37 -2.72 5.57
CA LEU A 37 12.81 -2.71 6.98
C LEU A 37 12.05 -1.69 7.85
N LEU A 38 10.83 -1.34 7.47
CA LEU A 38 9.98 -0.38 8.18
C LEU A 38 9.38 -0.99 9.45
N LYS A 39 9.14 -0.16 10.46
CA LYS A 39 8.45 -0.57 11.69
C LYS A 39 6.97 -0.21 11.62
N ASP A 40 6.16 -0.85 12.48
CA ASP A 40 4.73 -0.51 12.64
C ASP A 40 4.51 0.98 12.93
N CYS A 41 5.41 1.60 13.70
CA CYS A 41 5.35 3.02 13.99
C CYS A 41 5.53 3.89 12.74
N ASP A 42 6.38 3.51 11.79
CA ASP A 42 6.62 4.29 10.57
C ASP A 42 5.44 4.19 9.59
N LEU A 43 4.73 3.06 9.60
CA LEU A 43 3.56 2.83 8.76
C LEU A 43 2.29 3.48 9.34
N GLU A 44 2.06 3.40 10.65
CA GLU A 44 0.79 3.78 11.28
C GLU A 44 0.86 5.07 12.10
N LYS A 45 2.01 5.45 12.65
CA LYS A 45 2.13 6.63 13.54
C LYS A 45 2.72 7.85 12.87
N ARG A 46 3.60 7.68 11.87
CA ARG A 46 4.19 8.83 11.18
C ARG A 46 3.18 9.47 10.23
N GLU A 47 2.94 10.76 10.42
CA GLU A 47 2.24 11.59 9.42
C GLU A 47 3.11 11.79 8.17
N PRO A 48 2.51 11.87 6.96
CA PRO A 48 1.13 11.56 6.64
C PRO A 48 0.86 10.04 6.70
N ALA A 49 -0.36 9.66 7.12
CA ALA A 49 -0.78 8.26 7.20
C ALA A 49 -0.85 7.63 5.81
N LEU A 50 -0.27 6.44 5.66
CA LEU A 50 -0.31 5.70 4.41
C LEU A 50 -1.73 5.18 4.13
N LYS A 51 -2.22 5.39 2.91
CA LYS A 51 -3.49 4.81 2.48
C LYS A 51 -3.33 3.30 2.25
N PHE A 52 -4.35 2.54 2.60
CA PHE A 52 -4.34 1.08 2.47
C PHE A 52 -5.70 0.56 2.02
N ILE A 53 -5.67 -0.58 1.35
CA ILE A 53 -6.86 -1.34 0.96
C ILE A 53 -7.01 -2.51 1.90
N VAL A 54 -8.19 -2.64 2.48
CA VAL A 54 -8.56 -3.76 3.32
C VAL A 54 -9.21 -4.82 2.45
N LYS A 55 -8.66 -6.04 2.48
CA LYS A 55 -9.19 -7.18 1.72
C LYS A 55 -9.28 -8.39 2.63
N LYS A 56 -10.24 -9.28 2.39
CA LYS A 56 -10.35 -10.53 3.14
C LYS A 56 -9.14 -11.42 2.87
N ASN A 57 -8.64 -12.08 3.92
CA ASN A 57 -7.51 -12.97 3.77
C ASN A 57 -7.90 -14.19 2.92
N PRO A 58 -7.23 -14.44 1.78
CA PRO A 58 -7.59 -15.53 0.87
C PRO A 58 -7.32 -16.91 1.46
N HIS A 59 -6.42 -17.02 2.45
CA HIS A 59 -6.10 -18.30 3.09
C HIS A 59 -7.16 -18.73 4.09
N HIS A 60 -7.70 -17.79 4.87
CA HIS A 60 -8.73 -18.06 5.86
C HIS A 60 -9.62 -16.84 6.04
N SER A 61 -10.90 -16.97 5.72
CA SER A 61 -11.88 -15.87 5.88
C SER A 61 -12.17 -15.49 7.34
N GLN A 62 -11.71 -16.29 8.31
CA GLN A 62 -11.78 -15.98 9.74
C GLN A 62 -10.54 -15.23 10.26
N TRP A 63 -9.45 -15.16 9.48
CA TRP A 63 -8.30 -14.36 9.85
C TRP A 63 -8.61 -12.88 9.64
N GLY A 64 -7.99 -12.01 10.45
CA GLY A 64 -8.16 -10.57 10.34
C GLY A 64 -7.88 -10.06 8.93
N ASP A 65 -8.50 -8.95 8.56
CA ASP A 65 -8.39 -8.41 7.21
C ASP A 65 -6.94 -8.05 6.86
N MET A 66 -6.54 -8.35 5.62
CA MET A 66 -5.23 -7.99 5.13
C MET A 66 -5.22 -6.54 4.65
N LYS A 67 -4.24 -5.78 5.13
CA LYS A 67 -3.96 -4.41 4.67
C LYS A 67 -2.95 -4.46 3.53
N LEU A 68 -3.33 -3.92 2.38
CA LEU A 68 -2.50 -3.75 1.19
C LEU A 68 -2.11 -2.28 1.04
N TYR A 69 -0.81 -2.03 0.99
CA TYR A 69 -0.22 -0.71 0.81
C TYR A 69 0.33 -0.58 -0.62
N LEU A 70 0.39 0.65 -1.13
CA LEU A 70 1.03 0.91 -2.41
C LEU A 70 2.54 0.96 -2.24
N LYS A 71 3.28 0.16 -3.02
CA LYS A 71 4.76 0.13 -3.01
C LYS A 71 5.36 1.53 -3.18
N LEU A 72 4.77 2.35 -4.05
CA LEU A 72 5.18 3.74 -4.26
C LEU A 72 5.12 4.56 -2.96
N GLN A 73 4.02 4.48 -2.19
CA GLN A 73 3.87 5.24 -0.94
C GLN A 73 4.82 4.73 0.15
N VAL A 74 5.06 3.42 0.19
CA VAL A 74 5.99 2.80 1.16
C VAL A 74 7.42 3.22 0.85
N SER A 75 7.80 3.21 -0.43
CA SER A 75 9.11 3.70 -0.90
C SER A 75 9.28 5.17 -0.57
N ASP A 76 8.29 6.01 -0.88
CA ASP A 76 8.32 7.45 -0.57
C ASP A 76 8.49 7.71 0.93
N LYS A 77 7.80 6.93 1.78
CA LYS A 77 7.94 7.01 3.24
C LYS A 77 9.34 6.66 3.73
N LEU A 78 10.00 5.68 3.08
CA LEU A 78 11.38 5.32 3.38
C LEU A 78 12.33 6.49 3.06
N TYR A 79 12.14 7.17 1.93
CA TYR A 79 12.96 8.33 1.55
C TYR A 79 12.63 9.61 2.33
N SER A 80 11.43 9.70 2.90
CA SER A 80 11.01 10.79 3.77
C SER A 80 11.52 10.66 5.23
N CYS A 81 12.28 9.61 5.54
CA CYS A 81 12.72 9.29 6.89
C CYS A 81 14.00 10.01 7.32
#